data_AF-A0A5S9MCL9-F1
#
_entry.id   AF-A0A5S9MCL9-F1
#
_cell.length_a   1.000
_cell.length_b   1.000
_cell.length_c   1.000
_cell.angle_alpha   90.00
_cell.angle_beta   90.00
_cell.angle_gamma   90.00
#
_symmetry.space_group_name_H-M   'P 1'
#
loop_
_entity.id
_entity.type
_entity.pdbx_description
1 polymer ?
#
loop_
_entity_poly.entity_id
_entity_poly.type
_entity_poly.pdbx_seq_one_letter_code
_entity_poly.pdbx_strand_id
1 'polypeptide(L)'
;MTPEEHDAVTSVISHFPHIVAASLVHQAHHFEQFPLVKRFAAGGFRDITRIASSNPAMWRDILLHNKHKILDRFHEWKKEINRIETFVEQEDAEGLFSYFQDAKEYRDGLPLRKKGAIPAFYDLYVDVPDHPGVISEITGG
;
A
#
# COMPACT_ATOMS: atom_id res chain seq x y z
N MET A 1 7.19 18.27 -17.68
CA MET A 1 6.34 17.08 -17.52
C MET A 1 5.15 17.27 -18.42
N THR A 2 5.05 16.47 -19.47
CA THR A 2 3.85 16.43 -20.31
C THR A 2 2.70 15.72 -19.57
N PRO A 3 1.43 15.93 -19.96
CA PRO A 3 0.30 15.19 -19.39
C PRO A 3 0.48 13.67 -19.47
N GLU A 4 1.08 13.18 -20.56
CA GLU A 4 1.35 11.76 -20.78
C GLU A 4 2.37 11.19 -19.78
N GLU A 5 3.42 11.95 -19.49
CA GLU A 5 4.44 11.61 -18.47
C GLU A 5 3.84 11.64 -17.06
N HIS A 6 3.01 12.64 -16.75
CA HIS A 6 2.31 12.74 -15.48
C HIS A 6 1.39 11.52 -15.25
N ASP A 7 0.62 11.13 -16.27
CA ASP A 7 -0.30 9.99 -16.16
C ASP A 7 0.44 8.65 -16.10
N ALA A 8 1.58 8.52 -16.78
CA ALA A 8 2.43 7.33 -16.69
C ALA A 8 3.02 7.18 -15.27
N VAL A 9 3.57 8.26 -14.70
CA VAL A 9 4.13 8.28 -13.34
C VAL A 9 3.05 8.05 -12.28
N THR A 10 1.89 8.69 -12.42
CA THR A 10 0.76 8.54 -11.48
C THR A 10 0.15 7.14 -11.53
N SER A 11 0.17 6.47 -12.70
CA SER A 11 -0.32 5.09 -12.83
C SER A 11 0.46 4.09 -11.97
N VAL A 12 1.79 4.26 -11.89
CA VAL A 12 2.69 3.37 -11.13
C VAL A 12 2.65 3.70 -9.64
N ILE A 13 2.68 4.99 -9.29
CA ILE A 13 2.90 5.42 -7.91
C ILE A 13 1.58 5.64 -7.13
N SER A 14 0.45 5.80 -7.83
CA SER A 14 -0.85 6.11 -7.20
C SER A 14 -1.95 5.11 -7.56
N HIS A 15 -2.20 4.87 -8.85
CA HIS A 15 -3.37 4.08 -9.25
C HIS A 15 -3.24 2.59 -8.90
N PHE A 16 -2.11 1.98 -9.28
CA PHE A 16 -1.93 0.55 -9.05
C PHE A 16 -1.85 0.16 -7.57
N PRO A 17 -1.17 0.91 -6.69
CA PRO A 17 -1.22 0.66 -5.24
C PRO A 17 -2.64 0.63 -4.65
N HIS A 18 -3.57 1.47 -5.14
CA HIS A 18 -4.97 1.44 -4.68
C HIS A 18 -5.68 0.15 -5.09
N ILE A 19 -5.43 -0.37 -6.30
CA ILE A 19 -5.97 -1.65 -6.76
C ILE A 19 -5.46 -2.79 -5.89
N VAL A 20 -4.16 -2.82 -5.60
CA VAL A 20 -3.54 -3.84 -4.75
C VAL A 20 -4.11 -3.78 -3.33
N ALA A 21 -4.22 -2.59 -2.73
CA ALA A 21 -4.81 -2.40 -1.40
C ALA A 21 -6.26 -2.91 -1.34
N ALA A 22 -7.10 -2.57 -2.32
CA ALA A 22 -8.48 -3.07 -2.40
C ALA A 22 -8.51 -4.60 -2.57
N SER A 23 -7.62 -5.16 -3.37
CA SER A 23 -7.52 -6.61 -3.61
C SER A 23 -7.12 -7.37 -2.34
N LEU A 24 -6.20 -6.82 -1.54
CA LEU A 24 -5.83 -7.37 -0.24
C LEU A 24 -7.01 -7.37 0.75
N VAL A 25 -7.83 -6.32 0.76
CA VAL A 25 -9.05 -6.27 1.57
C VAL A 25 -10.06 -7.33 1.12
N HIS A 26 -10.27 -7.49 -0.19
CA HIS A 26 -11.13 -8.54 -0.72
C HIS A 26 -10.63 -9.95 -0.36
N GLN A 27 -9.31 -10.19 -0.43
CA GLN A 27 -8.72 -11.45 -0.02
C GLN A 27 -8.96 -11.71 1.47
N ALA A 28 -8.69 -10.73 2.34
CA ALA A 28 -8.94 -10.88 3.79
C ALA A 28 -10.42 -11.14 4.10
N HIS A 29 -11.34 -10.48 3.39
CA HIS A 29 -12.78 -10.70 3.55
C HIS A 29 -13.18 -12.14 3.20
N HIS A 30 -12.54 -12.77 2.21
CA HIS A 30 -12.79 -14.18 1.89
C HIS A 30 -12.45 -15.14 3.05
N PHE A 31 -11.54 -14.74 3.95
CA PHE A 31 -11.15 -15.49 5.14
C PHE A 31 -11.81 -14.98 6.43
N GLU A 32 -12.83 -14.13 6.35
CA GLU A 32 -13.47 -13.49 7.52
C GLU A 32 -14.08 -14.51 8.51
N GLN A 33 -14.40 -15.72 8.04
CA GLN A 33 -14.87 -16.82 8.88
C GLN A 33 -13.88 -17.22 9.99
N PHE A 34 -12.61 -16.84 9.88
CA PHE A 34 -11.60 -17.07 10.91
C PHE A 34 -11.52 -15.85 11.85
N PRO A 35 -11.96 -15.94 13.12
CA PRO A 35 -12.04 -14.78 14.04
C PRO A 35 -10.70 -14.07 14.26
N LEU A 36 -9.59 -14.78 14.10
CA LEU A 36 -8.24 -14.24 14.18
C LEU A 36 -7.93 -13.25 13.06
N VAL A 37 -8.51 -13.40 11.86
CA VAL A 37 -8.28 -12.49 10.73
C VAL A 37 -8.74 -11.07 11.07
N LYS A 38 -9.91 -10.90 11.69
CA LYS A 38 -10.37 -9.58 12.17
C LYS A 38 -9.45 -8.98 13.23
N ARG A 39 -8.88 -9.82 14.10
CA ARG A 39 -8.00 -9.38 15.20
C ARG A 39 -6.61 -8.96 14.70
N PHE A 40 -6.05 -9.67 13.72
CA PHE A 40 -4.77 -9.32 13.10
C PHE A 40 -4.90 -8.22 12.04
N ALA A 41 -6.07 -8.06 11.41
CA ALA A 41 -6.34 -6.99 10.45
C ALA A 41 -6.39 -5.59 11.09
N ALA A 42 -6.49 -5.48 12.43
CA ALA A 42 -6.59 -4.22 13.14
C ALA A 42 -5.26 -3.43 13.25
N GLY A 43 -4.11 -4.07 12.97
CA GLY A 43 -2.77 -3.47 12.99
C GLY A 43 -2.25 -3.08 11.61
N GLY A 44 -1.01 -3.46 11.28
CA GLY A 44 -0.33 -3.04 10.03
C GLY A 44 -1.04 -3.37 8.73
N PHE A 45 -1.94 -4.36 8.70
CA PHE A 45 -2.83 -4.60 7.57
C PHE A 45 -3.74 -3.40 7.28
N ARG A 46 -4.32 -2.79 8.32
CA ARG A 46 -5.15 -1.58 8.21
C ARG A 46 -4.34 -0.41 7.65
N ASP A 47 -3.08 -0.27 8.04
CA ASP A 47 -2.21 0.80 7.57
C ASP A 47 -1.84 0.63 6.08
N ILE A 48 -1.47 -0.59 5.69
CA ILE A 48 -1.14 -0.95 4.30
C ILE A 48 -2.38 -0.80 3.40
N THR A 49 -3.56 -1.16 3.89
CA THR A 49 -4.81 -1.12 3.12
C THR A 49 -5.62 0.17 3.29
N ARG A 50 -5.13 1.15 4.05
CA ARG A 50 -5.84 2.40 4.37
C ARG A 50 -6.42 3.11 3.13
N ILE A 51 -5.68 3.08 2.03
CA ILE A 51 -6.06 3.74 0.77
C ILE A 51 -7.24 3.05 0.06
N ALA A 52 -7.57 1.80 0.42
CA ALA A 52 -8.73 1.07 -0.12
C ALA A 52 -10.07 1.68 0.28
N SER A 53 -10.12 2.52 1.33
CA SER A 53 -11.33 3.25 1.76
C SER A 53 -11.64 4.51 0.93
N SER A 54 -10.96 4.70 -0.21
CA SER A 54 -11.20 5.83 -1.12
C SER A 54 -12.51 5.72 -1.89
N ASN A 55 -12.98 6.83 -2.49
CA ASN A 55 -14.27 6.89 -3.20
C ASN A 55 -14.34 5.88 -4.38
N PRO A 56 -15.26 4.89 -4.36
CA PRO A 56 -15.35 3.87 -5.40
C PRO A 56 -15.72 4.40 -6.80
N ALA A 57 -16.58 5.43 -6.89
CA ALA A 57 -16.98 6.00 -8.17
C ALA A 57 -15.80 6.70 -8.86
N MET A 58 -15.00 7.45 -8.08
CA MET A 58 -13.78 8.07 -8.57
C MET A 58 -12.78 7.03 -9.09
N TRP A 59 -12.57 5.94 -8.32
CA TRP A 59 -11.65 4.88 -8.73
C TRP A 59 -12.12 4.14 -9.98
N ARG A 60 -13.42 3.83 -10.10
CA ARG A 60 -14.00 3.29 -11.34
C ARG A 60 -13.64 4.19 -12.53
N ASP A 61 -13.88 5.49 -12.40
CA ASP A 61 -13.64 6.42 -13.51
C ASP A 61 -12.15 6.50 -13.86
N ILE A 62 -11.26 6.62 -12.86
CA ILE A 62 -9.80 6.58 -13.06
C ILE A 62 -9.37 5.32 -13.83
N LEU A 63 -9.90 4.15 -13.44
CA LEU A 63 -9.51 2.89 -14.06
C LEU A 63 -10.00 2.77 -15.51
N LEU A 64 -11.22 3.22 -15.80
CA LEU A 64 -11.78 3.21 -17.15
C LEU A 64 -11.04 4.19 -18.08
N HIS A 65 -10.69 5.38 -17.60
CA HIS A 65 -9.94 6.37 -18.37
C HIS A 65 -8.50 5.93 -18.67
N ASN A 66 -7.85 5.20 -17.75
CA ASN A 66 -6.45 4.76 -17.88
C ASN A 66 -6.29 3.27 -18.24
N LYS A 67 -7.33 2.65 -18.81
CA LYS A 67 -7.44 1.20 -19.01
C LYS A 67 -6.16 0.55 -19.54
N HIS A 68 -5.60 1.07 -20.63
CA HIS A 68 -4.43 0.47 -21.28
C HIS A 68 -3.20 0.45 -20.36
N LYS A 69 -2.88 1.59 -19.73
CA LYS A 69 -1.76 1.69 -18.79
C LYS A 69 -1.94 0.72 -17.62
N ILE A 70 -3.17 0.61 -17.10
CA ILE A 70 -3.49 -0.29 -15.98
C ILE A 70 -3.37 -1.76 -16.38
N LEU A 71 -3.80 -2.14 -17.59
CA LEU A 71 -3.61 -3.49 -18.09
C LEU A 71 -2.11 -3.85 -18.14
N ASP A 72 -1.26 -2.95 -18.63
CA ASP A 72 0.19 -3.15 -18.63
C ASP A 72 0.71 -3.34 -17.19
N ARG A 73 0.22 -2.55 -16.23
CA ARG A 73 0.56 -2.72 -14.81
C ARG A 73 0.13 -4.09 -14.26
N PHE A 74 -1.07 -4.58 -14.61
CA PHE A 74 -1.50 -5.92 -14.22
C PHE A 74 -0.58 -7.01 -14.79
N HIS A 75 -0.11 -6.85 -16.03
CA HIS A 75 0.82 -7.80 -16.62
C HIS A 75 2.16 -7.84 -15.89
N GLU A 76 2.72 -6.68 -15.54
CA GLU A 76 3.95 -6.60 -14.77
C GLU A 76 3.78 -7.13 -13.34
N TRP A 77 2.70 -6.79 -12.67
CA TRP A 77 2.42 -7.31 -11.32
C TRP A 77 2.31 -8.83 -11.30
N LYS A 78 1.67 -9.43 -12.30
CA LYS A 78 1.63 -10.90 -12.42
C LYS A 78 3.03 -11.49 -12.57
N LYS A 79 3.94 -10.83 -13.30
CA LYS A 79 5.33 -11.29 -13.40
C LYS A 79 6.04 -11.23 -12.05
N GLU A 80 5.83 -10.15 -11.29
CA GLU A 80 6.40 -10.02 -9.94
C GLU A 80 5.87 -11.08 -8.97
N ILE A 81 4.56 -11.34 -8.98
CA ILE A 81 3.96 -12.41 -8.17
C ILE A 81 4.51 -13.78 -8.58
N ASN A 82 4.55 -14.09 -9.87
CA ASN A 82 5.10 -15.36 -10.34
C ASN A 82 6.58 -15.53 -9.96
N ARG A 83 7.36 -14.44 -9.94
CA ARG A 83 8.77 -14.46 -9.53
C ARG A 83 8.94 -14.88 -8.07
N ILE A 84 8.20 -14.22 -7.16
CA ILE A 84 8.27 -14.58 -5.73
C ILE A 84 7.68 -15.96 -5.46
N GLU A 85 6.61 -16.33 -6.16
CA GLU A 85 6.03 -17.69 -6.11
C GLU A 85 7.06 -18.75 -6.51
N THR A 86 7.79 -18.54 -7.61
CA THR A 86 8.86 -19.45 -8.05
C THR A 86 9.94 -19.63 -6.97
N PHE A 87 10.37 -18.55 -6.31
CA PHE A 87 11.35 -18.66 -5.23
C PHE A 87 10.83 -19.48 -4.04
N VAL A 88 9.55 -19.34 -3.71
CA VAL A 88 8.90 -20.14 -2.66
C VAL A 88 8.79 -21.61 -3.07
N GLU A 89 8.34 -21.89 -4.28
CA GLU A 89 8.18 -23.26 -4.81
C GLU A 89 9.51 -24.03 -4.87
N GLN A 90 10.61 -23.33 -5.15
CA GLN A 90 11.94 -23.90 -5.26
C GLN A 90 12.71 -23.92 -3.94
N GLU A 91 12.12 -23.41 -2.85
CA GLU A 91 12.79 -23.22 -1.57
C GLU A 91 14.10 -22.40 -1.71
N ASP A 92 14.13 -21.46 -2.64
CA ASP A 92 15.30 -20.64 -2.96
C ASP A 92 15.51 -19.53 -1.90
N ALA A 93 16.20 -19.89 -0.82
CA ALA A 93 16.47 -19.00 0.30
C ALA A 93 17.25 -17.74 -0.10
N GLU A 94 18.20 -17.85 -1.03
CA GLU A 94 19.00 -16.71 -1.49
C GLU A 94 18.19 -15.78 -2.40
N GLY A 95 17.37 -16.34 -3.29
CA GLY A 95 16.43 -15.59 -4.13
C GLY A 95 15.40 -14.83 -3.30
N LEU A 96 14.82 -15.46 -2.27
CA LEU A 96 13.92 -14.82 -1.32
C LEU A 96 14.61 -13.67 -0.57
N PHE A 97 15.80 -13.91 -0.03
CA PHE A 97 16.55 -12.87 0.69
C PHE A 97 16.82 -11.66 -0.22
N SER A 98 17.34 -11.91 -1.42
CA SER A 98 17.68 -10.86 -2.39
C SER A 98 16.45 -10.06 -2.79
N TYR A 99 15.31 -10.72 -3.03
CA TYR A 99 14.05 -10.06 -3.39
C TYR A 99 13.61 -9.03 -2.34
N PHE A 100 13.66 -9.38 -1.04
CA PHE A 100 13.32 -8.47 0.04
C PHE A 100 14.39 -7.40 0.30
N GLN A 101 15.67 -7.76 0.14
CA GLN A 101 16.79 -6.82 0.30
C GLN A 101 16.73 -5.71 -0.76
N ASP A 102 16.53 -6.07 -2.03
CA ASP A 102 16.41 -5.11 -3.14
C ASP A 102 15.25 -4.13 -2.89
N ALA A 103 14.10 -4.65 -2.45
CA ALA A 103 12.93 -3.82 -2.13
C ALA A 103 13.20 -2.86 -0.96
N LYS A 104 13.93 -3.32 0.07
CA LYS A 104 14.35 -2.49 1.21
C LYS A 104 15.29 -1.38 0.77
N GLU A 105 16.34 -1.70 0.02
CA GLU A 105 17.33 -0.72 -0.46
C GLU A 105 16.70 0.36 -1.31
N TYR A 106 15.82 -0.03 -2.24
CA TYR A 106 15.09 0.93 -3.07
C TYR A 106 14.21 1.85 -2.23
N ARG A 107 13.47 1.30 -1.25
CA ARG A 107 12.60 2.06 -0.36
C ARG A 107 13.36 3.03 0.53
N ASP A 108 14.46 2.58 1.13
CA ASP A 108 15.29 3.40 2.03
C ASP A 108 16.03 4.51 1.27
N GLY A 109 16.33 4.28 -0.02
CA GLY A 109 16.90 5.28 -0.92
C GLY A 109 15.92 6.36 -1.40
N LEU A 110 14.60 6.22 -1.14
CA LEU A 110 13.63 7.25 -1.50
C LEU A 110 13.90 8.54 -0.69
N PRO A 111 13.81 9.73 -1.30
CA PRO A 111 14.10 10.97 -0.62
C PRO A 111 13.17 11.16 0.59
N LEU A 112 13.76 11.51 1.74
CA LEU A 112 13.04 11.96 2.92
C LEU A 112 12.32 13.29 2.58
N ARG A 113 11.06 13.17 2.14
CA ARG A 113 10.06 14.22 1.88
C ARG A 113 10.64 15.60 1.51
N LYS A 114 10.86 15.85 0.21
CA LYS A 114 10.48 17.16 -0.35
C LYS A 114 8.97 17.11 -0.63
N LYS A 115 8.20 18.08 -0.12
CA LYS A 115 6.75 18.21 -0.33
C LYS A 115 6.36 17.81 -1.77
N GLY A 116 5.77 16.62 -1.94
CA GLY A 116 5.39 16.03 -3.22
C GLY A 116 3.90 15.72 -3.28
N ALA A 117 3.40 15.41 -4.48
CA ALA A 117 2.00 15.48 -4.94
C ALA A 117 0.96 14.53 -4.29
N ILE A 118 1.31 13.79 -3.23
CA ILE A 118 0.36 13.01 -2.42
C ILE A 118 0.38 13.62 -1.02
N PRO A 119 -0.77 13.99 -0.41
CA PRO A 119 -0.79 14.58 0.92
C PRO A 119 0.02 13.73 1.91
N ALA A 120 1.07 14.34 2.46
CA ALA A 120 1.87 13.78 3.51
C ALA A 120 1.01 13.62 4.76
N PHE A 121 0.71 12.39 5.17
CA PHE A 121 0.15 12.14 6.50
C PHE A 121 1.27 12.29 7.54
N TYR A 122 0.99 13.02 8.60
CA TYR A 122 1.87 13.19 9.76
C TYR A 122 1.36 12.25 10.84
N ASP A 123 2.02 11.11 11.01
CA ASP A 123 1.82 10.30 12.21
C ASP A 123 2.71 10.89 13.31
N LEU A 124 2.08 11.52 14.30
CA LEU A 124 2.76 11.99 15.51
C LEU A 124 2.59 10.92 16.58
N TYR A 125 3.66 10.20 16.88
CA TYR A 125 3.71 9.31 18.04
C TYR A 125 4.07 10.17 19.25
N VAL A 126 3.13 10.28 20.19
CA VAL A 126 3.35 10.94 21.48
C VAL A 126 3.29 9.86 22.55
N ASP A 127 4.39 9.68 23.29
CA ASP A 127 4.39 8.83 24.48
C ASP A 127 3.57 9.53 25.58
N VAL A 128 2.47 8.90 25.98
CA VAL A 128 1.53 9.43 26.97
C VAL A 128 1.62 8.61 28.27
N PRO A 129 2.00 9.21 29.41
CA PRO A 129 1.96 8.54 30.69
C PRO A 129 0.51 8.26 31.12
N ASP A 130 0.21 7.02 31.53
CA ASP A 130 -1.15 6.54 31.82
C ASP A 130 -1.69 7.12 33.14
N HIS A 131 -2.33 8.29 33.06
CA HIS A 131 -3.14 8.85 34.12
C HIS A 131 -4.39 9.55 33.55
N PRO A 132 -5.50 9.60 34.30
CA PRO A 132 -6.74 10.18 33.81
C PRO A 132 -6.57 11.67 33.47
N GLY A 133 -6.82 12.06 32.22
CA GLY A 133 -6.84 13.47 31.78
C GLY A 133 -5.90 13.83 30.62
N VAL A 134 -4.92 12.99 30.30
CA VAL A 134 -3.86 13.37 29.34
C VAL A 134 -4.34 13.59 27.90
N ILE A 135 -5.39 12.87 27.48
CA ILE A 135 -5.98 13.09 26.14
C ILE A 135 -6.54 14.51 26.02
N SER A 136 -7.08 15.09 27.11
CA SER A 136 -7.68 16.43 27.11
C SER A 136 -6.63 17.56 27.08
N GLU A 137 -5.42 17.31 27.59
CA GLU A 137 -4.29 18.24 27.50
C GLU A 137 -3.67 18.26 26.10
N ILE A 138 -3.64 17.11 25.41
CA ILE A 138 -3.05 16.97 24.07
C ILE A 138 -3.99 17.50 22.99
N THR A 139 -5.30 17.35 23.14
CA THR A 139 -6.24 17.80 22.12
C THR A 139 -6.65 19.27 22.25
N GLY A 140 -6.28 19.94 23.35
CA GLY A 140 -6.73 21.29 23.68
C GLY A 140 -8.24 21.31 23.92
N GLY A 141 -8.66 21.47 25.17
CA GLY A 141 -10.08 21.61 25.53
C GLY A 141 -10.79 22.75 24.80
#